data_AF-A0A6G2JBF6-F1
#
_entry.id   AF-A0A6G2JBF6-F1
#
_cell.length_a   1.000
_cell.length_b   1.000
_cell.length_c   1.000
_cell.angle_alpha   90.00
_cell.angle_beta   90.00
_cell.angle_gamma   90.00
#
_symmetry.space_group_name_H-M   'P 1'
#
loop_
_entity.id
_entity.type
_entity.pdbx_description
1 polymer ?
#
loop_
_entity_poly.entity_id
_entity_poly.type
_entity_poly.pdbx_seq_one_letter_code
_entity_poly.pdbx_strand_id
1 'polypeptide(L)'
;SDDPNPFDNISNPPPSVLALTAIPNRLYNDADWRLKYVARLKQILDDVWHETELLAAVDEMAAIVQQHALPAEASAAERDTERVRTFISKRKAEILDDLSPEPPEWPEPQAAAPSNAGSGTVEVAFETTWGTHLNPNPLGQGTVHSLMLNGAPESVGGTGVFAGDANPEERVLLPGVDNPTSIVLVKLEGDGSVSGMSLVIDPRLLAGGTTLVVGEDAIAGGIWSIPPAASTPDSFSPFTEGVLELSASGTAPGAAIAGAFSGVFGWSPPGSGDADAGTQGPDQSGTALDVGLVINEVAAKGDPLDWFELHNASREPIALDGFEMADDLNDVGKRVPFPAGTVIGPGEYLQFSLDKEAWPGFALGSDEELGIWLLDGTLVASVDWAEGQSGADQSYARVPDVTGRFETVDTPTPGAANRP
;
A
#
# COMPACT_ATOMS: atom_id res chain seq x y z
N SER A 1 -7.25 19.98 23.87
CA SER A 1 -8.27 20.85 23.26
C SER A 1 -7.53 21.94 22.54
N ASP A 2 -7.58 21.93 21.22
CA ASP A 2 -7.29 23.04 20.31
C ASP A 2 -7.46 22.41 18.92
N ASP A 3 -8.70 22.11 18.57
CA ASP A 3 -9.04 21.92 17.17
C ASP A 3 -9.31 23.33 16.65
N PRO A 4 -8.36 23.97 15.94
CA PRO A 4 -8.57 25.32 15.46
C PRO A 4 -9.80 25.29 14.55
N ASN A 5 -10.81 26.08 14.91
CA ASN A 5 -12.00 26.24 14.09
C ASN A 5 -11.59 26.48 12.62
N PRO A 6 -12.09 25.68 11.66
CA PRO A 6 -11.63 25.71 10.26
C PRO A 6 -11.81 27.06 9.57
N PHE A 7 -12.53 28.00 10.19
CA PHE A 7 -12.79 29.35 9.70
C PHE A 7 -11.95 30.46 10.35
N ASP A 8 -11.18 30.17 11.41
CA ASP A 8 -10.61 31.21 12.29
C ASP A 8 -9.09 31.42 12.11
N ASN A 9 -8.35 30.48 11.52
CA ASN A 9 -6.91 30.61 11.27
C ASN A 9 -6.45 29.72 10.11
N ILE A 10 -6.07 30.32 8.98
CA ILE A 10 -5.47 29.62 7.83
C ILE A 10 -3.93 29.74 7.87
N SER A 11 -3.36 30.02 9.04
CA SER A 11 -1.92 30.29 9.16
C SER A 11 -1.20 29.08 9.76
N ASN A 12 -0.39 28.43 8.91
CA ASN A 12 0.41 27.21 9.04
C ASN A 12 -0.34 25.90 8.74
N PRO A 13 -0.01 25.17 7.65
CA PRO A 13 0.96 25.37 6.55
C PRO A 13 0.40 26.25 5.39
N PRO A 14 1.04 26.42 4.19
CA PRO A 14 0.59 27.39 3.18
C PRO A 14 -0.89 27.23 2.83
N PRO A 15 -1.67 28.32 2.70
CA PRO A 15 -3.12 28.25 2.54
C PRO A 15 -3.55 27.46 1.30
N SER A 16 -2.70 27.36 0.29
CA SER A 16 -2.97 26.63 -0.94
C SER A 16 -2.60 25.14 -0.92
N VAL A 17 -1.86 24.64 0.09
CA VAL A 17 -1.26 23.29 0.04
C VAL A 17 -1.32 22.59 1.40
N LEU A 18 -1.62 21.29 1.40
CA LEU A 18 -1.47 20.43 2.56
C LEU A 18 -0.77 19.11 2.16
N ALA A 19 0.51 18.96 2.51
CA ALA A 19 1.35 17.84 2.09
C ALA A 19 1.97 17.08 3.29
N LEU A 20 1.15 16.82 4.31
CA LEU A 20 1.57 16.22 5.59
C LEU A 20 1.90 14.72 5.49
N THR A 21 1.25 13.97 4.60
CA THR A 21 1.41 12.51 4.49
C THR A 21 2.36 12.13 3.35
N ALA A 22 2.86 10.89 3.37
CA ALA A 22 3.95 10.46 2.48
C ALA A 22 3.68 10.67 0.99
N ILE A 23 2.47 10.33 0.51
CA ILE A 23 2.12 10.42 -0.90
C ILE A 23 1.91 11.88 -1.35
N PRO A 24 1.07 12.71 -0.68
CA PRO A 24 0.96 14.13 -0.98
C PRO A 24 2.29 14.89 -0.92
N ASN A 25 3.16 14.58 0.05
CA ASN A 25 4.49 15.18 0.14
C ASN A 25 5.35 14.84 -1.08
N ARG A 26 5.39 13.56 -1.49
CA ARG A 26 6.10 13.11 -2.69
C ARG A 26 5.60 13.80 -3.96
N LEU A 27 4.29 13.81 -4.16
CA LEU A 27 3.68 14.41 -5.35
C LEU A 27 3.89 15.92 -5.39
N TYR A 28 3.83 16.62 -4.26
CA TYR A 28 3.99 18.08 -4.25
C TYR A 28 5.45 18.53 -4.43
N ASN A 29 6.42 17.69 -4.03
CA ASN A 29 7.84 17.96 -4.22
C ASN A 29 8.37 17.60 -5.61
N ASP A 30 7.63 16.82 -6.40
CA ASP A 30 7.91 16.62 -7.83
C ASP A 30 7.42 17.83 -8.65
N ALA A 31 8.29 18.37 -9.51
CA ALA A 31 8.02 19.62 -10.22
C ALA A 31 6.83 19.52 -11.19
N ASP A 32 6.68 18.39 -11.89
CA ASP A 32 5.62 18.18 -12.87
C ASP A 32 4.28 17.97 -12.19
N TRP A 33 4.27 17.16 -11.12
CA TRP A 33 3.08 16.93 -10.31
C TRP A 33 2.64 18.18 -9.55
N ARG A 34 3.57 19.00 -9.07
CA ARG A 34 3.26 20.30 -8.47
C ARG A 34 2.55 21.23 -9.44
N LEU A 35 3.00 21.29 -10.70
CA LEU A 35 2.32 22.08 -11.73
C LEU A 35 0.91 21.55 -12.03
N LYS A 36 0.74 20.22 -12.12
CA LYS A 36 -0.57 19.58 -12.31
C LYS A 36 -1.52 19.86 -11.15
N TYR A 37 -1.03 19.76 -9.91
CA TYR A 37 -1.79 20.09 -8.70
C TYR A 37 -2.30 21.54 -8.75
N VAL A 38 -1.41 22.50 -9.02
CA VAL A 38 -1.75 23.93 -9.08
C VAL A 38 -2.76 24.21 -10.19
N ALA A 39 -2.60 23.61 -11.36
CA ALA A 39 -3.55 23.75 -12.45
C ALA A 39 -4.94 23.21 -12.06
N ARG A 40 -4.98 22.03 -11.44
CA ARG A 40 -6.24 21.42 -10.99
C ARG A 40 -6.91 22.22 -9.87
N LEU A 41 -6.15 22.74 -8.91
CA LEU A 41 -6.66 23.57 -7.82
C LEU A 41 -7.29 24.87 -8.37
N LYS A 42 -6.62 25.54 -9.31
CA LYS A 42 -7.18 26.73 -9.98
C LYS A 42 -8.47 26.41 -10.72
N GLN A 43 -8.50 25.30 -11.45
CA GLN A 43 -9.70 24.85 -12.14
C GLN A 43 -10.86 24.61 -11.16
N ILE A 44 -10.62 23.89 -10.05
CA ILE A 44 -11.65 23.65 -9.03
C ILE A 44 -12.17 24.98 -8.46
N LEU A 45 -11.28 25.92 -8.13
CA LEU A 45 -11.68 27.24 -7.62
C LEU A 45 -12.52 28.05 -8.62
N ASP A 46 -12.39 27.82 -9.91
CA ASP A 46 -13.23 28.46 -10.93
C ASP A 46 -14.55 27.72 -11.13
N ASP A 47 -14.53 26.40 -11.05
CA ASP A 47 -15.70 25.54 -11.28
C ASP A 47 -16.68 25.53 -10.10
N VAL A 48 -16.20 25.61 -8.85
CA VAL A 48 -17.03 25.38 -7.65
C VAL A 48 -17.15 26.57 -6.71
N TRP A 49 -16.26 27.56 -6.79
CA TRP A 49 -16.26 28.70 -5.87
C TRP A 49 -17.13 29.86 -6.36
N HIS A 50 -18.44 29.65 -6.38
CA HIS A 50 -19.42 30.68 -6.74
C HIS A 50 -19.74 31.55 -5.52
N GLU A 51 -18.89 32.55 -5.25
CA GLU A 51 -18.93 33.36 -4.02
C GLU A 51 -20.33 33.94 -3.72
N THR A 52 -21.02 34.49 -4.71
CA THR A 52 -22.37 35.05 -4.52
C THR A 52 -23.39 34.00 -4.07
N GLU A 53 -23.33 32.79 -4.61
CA GLU A 53 -24.23 31.69 -4.25
C GLU A 53 -23.91 31.14 -2.86
N LEU A 54 -22.62 30.99 -2.56
CA LEU A 54 -22.14 30.55 -1.24
C LEU A 54 -22.55 31.54 -0.14
N LEU A 55 -22.39 32.84 -0.37
CA LEU A 55 -22.83 33.87 0.57
C LEU A 55 -24.36 33.89 0.73
N ALA A 56 -25.12 33.73 -0.36
CA ALA A 56 -26.58 33.64 -0.28
C ALA A 56 -27.05 32.43 0.54
N ALA A 57 -26.39 31.28 0.40
CA ALA A 57 -26.68 30.10 1.20
C ALA A 57 -26.37 30.31 2.70
N VAL A 58 -25.29 31.04 3.01
CA VAL A 58 -24.98 31.45 4.40
C VAL A 58 -26.06 32.37 4.95
N ASP A 59 -26.57 33.33 4.17
CA ASP A 59 -27.66 34.23 4.59
C ASP A 59 -28.92 33.46 4.97
N GLU A 60 -29.31 32.51 4.13
CA GLU A 60 -30.50 31.68 4.34
C GLU A 60 -30.36 30.86 5.63
N MET A 61 -29.23 30.16 5.80
CA MET A 61 -28.99 29.34 6.98
C MET A 61 -28.89 30.19 8.24
N ALA A 62 -28.23 31.35 8.18
CA ALA A 62 -28.11 32.27 9.30
C ALA A 62 -29.49 32.76 9.76
N ALA A 63 -30.41 33.07 8.83
CA ALA A 63 -31.77 33.46 9.17
C ALA A 63 -32.52 32.36 9.94
N ILE A 64 -32.38 31.09 9.52
CA ILE A 64 -32.97 29.93 10.20
C ILE A 64 -32.36 29.78 11.60
N VAL A 65 -31.03 29.82 11.71
CA VAL A 65 -30.34 29.69 13.01
C VAL A 65 -30.76 30.81 13.96
N GLN A 66 -30.84 32.06 13.50
CA GLN A 66 -31.26 33.19 14.33
C GLN A 66 -32.71 33.05 14.82
N GLN A 67 -33.60 32.52 13.99
CA GLN A 67 -34.99 32.28 14.39
C GLN A 67 -35.11 31.26 15.54
N HIS A 68 -34.17 30.32 15.63
CA HIS A 68 -34.21 29.21 16.58
C HIS A 68 -33.17 29.32 17.71
N ALA A 69 -32.28 30.30 17.67
CA ALA A 69 -31.28 30.53 18.70
C ALA A 69 -31.93 30.94 20.03
N LEU A 70 -31.37 30.43 21.13
CA LEU A 70 -31.73 30.92 22.47
C LEU A 70 -31.30 32.39 22.59
N PRO A 71 -32.04 33.24 23.32
CA PRO A 71 -31.70 34.66 23.44
C PRO A 71 -30.26 34.94 23.92
N ALA A 72 -29.70 34.04 24.75
CA ALA A 72 -28.32 34.15 25.23
C ALA A 72 -27.27 33.86 24.14
N GLU A 73 -27.64 33.08 23.11
CA GLU A 73 -26.72 32.58 22.05
C GLU A 73 -26.89 33.32 20.71
N ALA A 74 -27.95 34.10 20.53
CA ALA A 74 -28.23 34.81 19.28
C ALA A 74 -27.02 35.63 18.77
N SER A 75 -26.41 36.43 19.66
CA SER A 75 -25.22 37.22 19.32
C SER A 75 -23.98 36.37 19.05
N ALA A 76 -23.88 35.15 19.60
CA ALA A 76 -22.80 34.23 19.24
C ALA A 76 -23.02 33.68 17.82
N ALA A 77 -24.24 33.24 17.51
CA ALA A 77 -24.60 32.77 16.18
C ALA A 77 -24.42 33.86 15.08
N GLU A 78 -24.66 35.13 15.39
CA GLU A 78 -24.38 36.24 14.45
C GLU A 78 -22.88 36.37 14.17
N ARG A 79 -22.04 36.30 15.21
CA ARG A 79 -20.58 36.32 15.05
C ARG A 79 -20.10 35.13 14.23
N ASP A 80 -20.63 33.95 14.50
CA ASP A 80 -20.29 32.72 13.78
C ASP A 80 -20.63 32.82 12.28
N THR A 81 -21.80 33.40 11.97
CA THR A 81 -22.21 33.69 10.58
C THR A 81 -21.21 34.62 9.90
N GLU A 82 -20.81 35.71 10.56
CA GLU A 82 -19.88 36.68 9.99
C GLU A 82 -18.49 36.09 9.76
N ARG A 83 -18.05 35.16 10.62
CA ARG A 83 -16.79 34.42 10.42
C ARG A 83 -16.83 33.60 9.13
N VAL A 84 -17.92 32.87 8.88
CA VAL A 84 -18.08 32.07 7.65
C VAL A 84 -18.12 32.96 6.40
N ARG A 85 -18.84 34.10 6.45
CA ARG A 85 -18.83 35.09 5.34
C ARG A 85 -17.41 35.59 5.05
N THR A 86 -16.70 35.98 6.11
CA THR A 86 -15.34 36.50 6.00
C THR A 86 -14.41 35.46 5.39
N PHE A 87 -14.53 34.19 5.78
CA PHE A 87 -13.79 33.09 5.17
C PHE A 87 -14.10 32.97 3.68
N ILE A 88 -15.38 32.92 3.29
CA ILE A 88 -15.78 32.73 1.89
C ILE A 88 -15.23 33.83 0.99
N SER A 89 -15.36 35.09 1.44
CA SER A 89 -14.95 36.26 0.65
C SER A 89 -13.44 36.47 0.55
N LYS A 90 -12.64 35.88 1.46
CA LYS A 90 -11.17 36.02 1.43
C LYS A 90 -10.47 34.81 0.83
N ARG A 91 -11.00 33.60 1.03
CA ARG A 91 -10.27 32.34 0.80
C ARG A 91 -9.75 32.18 -0.63
N LYS A 92 -10.56 32.52 -1.64
CA LYS A 92 -10.15 32.40 -3.05
C LYS A 92 -8.96 33.32 -3.35
N ALA A 93 -8.99 34.56 -2.89
CA ALA A 93 -7.89 35.50 -3.08
C ALA A 93 -6.62 35.04 -2.36
N GLU A 94 -6.74 34.60 -1.11
CA GLU A 94 -5.60 34.10 -0.32
C GLU A 94 -4.91 32.89 -0.99
N ILE A 95 -5.68 31.92 -1.51
CA ILE A 95 -5.11 30.78 -2.22
C ILE A 95 -4.43 31.22 -3.52
N LEU A 96 -5.05 32.12 -4.30
CA LEU A 96 -4.49 32.56 -5.58
C LEU A 96 -3.23 33.43 -5.39
N ASP A 97 -3.19 34.24 -4.35
CA ASP A 97 -2.03 35.06 -3.99
C ASP A 97 -0.86 34.19 -3.53
N ASP A 98 -1.13 33.13 -2.76
CA ASP A 98 -0.12 32.16 -2.30
C ASP A 98 0.50 31.37 -3.46
N LEU A 99 -0.26 31.10 -4.52
CA LEU A 99 0.19 30.39 -5.73
C LEU A 99 0.98 31.24 -6.73
N SER A 100 1.28 32.51 -6.41
CA SER A 100 1.85 33.49 -7.34
C SER A 100 3.09 34.21 -6.77
N PRO A 101 4.16 34.45 -7.57
CA PRO A 101 4.33 34.04 -8.97
C PRO A 101 4.67 32.55 -9.13
N GLU A 102 5.14 31.92 -8.05
CA GLU A 102 5.47 30.50 -7.97
C GLU A 102 4.77 29.90 -6.74
N PRO A 103 4.35 28.62 -6.81
CA PRO A 103 3.72 27.94 -5.67
C PRO A 103 4.66 27.82 -4.47
N PRO A 104 4.15 27.87 -3.23
CA PRO A 104 4.99 27.88 -2.03
C PRO A 104 5.65 26.53 -1.80
N GLU A 105 6.87 26.52 -1.26
CA GLU A 105 7.52 25.32 -0.71
C GLU A 105 6.81 24.81 0.54
N TRP A 106 6.82 23.48 0.70
CA TRP A 106 6.27 22.85 1.89
C TRP A 106 7.24 23.05 3.07
N PRO A 107 6.81 23.70 4.18
CA PRO A 107 7.74 24.20 5.20
C PRO A 107 8.20 23.15 6.23
N GLU A 108 7.53 22.00 6.35
CA GLU A 108 7.91 20.98 7.33
C GLU A 108 8.99 20.05 6.77
N PRO A 109 10.18 19.97 7.41
CA PRO A 109 11.19 19.01 7.00
C PRO A 109 10.68 17.58 7.25
N GLN A 110 11.07 16.70 6.33
CA GLN A 110 10.95 15.25 6.44
C GLN A 110 11.24 14.79 7.88
N ALA A 111 10.36 13.97 8.46
CA ALA A 111 10.67 13.35 9.74
C ALA A 111 12.02 12.61 9.61
N ALA A 112 12.98 12.95 10.47
CA ALA A 112 14.27 12.26 10.49
C ALA A 112 14.05 10.82 10.99
N ALA A 113 14.80 9.87 10.43
CA ALA A 113 14.80 8.50 10.90
C ALA A 113 15.08 8.48 12.41
N PRO A 114 14.35 7.68 13.21
CA PRO A 114 14.84 7.31 14.53
C PRO A 114 16.25 6.74 14.35
N SER A 115 17.22 7.17 15.17
CA SER A 115 18.64 6.79 15.02
C SER A 115 18.90 5.28 15.08
N ASN A 116 17.89 4.50 15.45
CA ASN A 116 17.93 3.06 15.69
C ASN A 116 16.94 2.28 14.81
N ALA A 117 16.30 2.92 13.80
CA ALA A 117 15.39 2.23 12.89
C ALA A 117 16.18 1.34 11.92
N GLY A 118 16.00 0.02 12.02
CA GLY A 118 16.53 -0.93 11.04
C GLY A 118 15.65 -1.00 9.79
N SER A 119 16.20 -1.50 8.69
CA SER A 119 15.44 -1.90 7.51
C SER A 119 15.73 -3.34 7.14
N GLY A 120 14.80 -3.99 6.44
CA GLY A 120 14.92 -5.40 6.10
C GLY A 120 13.63 -6.03 5.59
N THR A 121 13.67 -7.35 5.43
CA THR A 121 12.50 -8.16 5.10
C THR A 121 12.13 -9.07 6.26
N VAL A 122 10.84 -9.36 6.40
CA VAL A 122 10.32 -10.31 7.38
C VAL A 122 9.34 -11.25 6.69
N GLU A 123 9.44 -12.53 7.02
CA GLU A 123 8.42 -13.53 6.69
C GLU A 123 8.06 -14.30 7.95
N VAL A 124 6.77 -14.48 8.21
CA VAL A 124 6.32 -15.13 9.44
C VAL A 124 5.03 -15.89 9.21
N ALA A 125 4.96 -17.12 9.70
CA ALA A 125 3.74 -17.91 9.74
C ALA A 125 3.32 -18.15 11.19
N PHE A 126 2.05 -17.96 11.49
CA PHE A 126 1.57 -17.95 12.87
C PHE A 126 0.14 -18.47 13.01
N GLU A 127 -0.19 -18.87 14.24
CA GLU A 127 -1.55 -19.14 14.68
C GLU A 127 -1.77 -18.63 16.11
N THR A 128 -2.97 -18.12 16.39
CA THR A 128 -3.40 -17.66 17.71
C THR A 128 -4.91 -17.70 17.81
N THR A 129 -5.44 -17.18 18.90
CA THR A 129 -6.88 -16.96 19.07
C THR A 129 -7.17 -15.51 19.44
N TRP A 130 -8.31 -15.00 19.01
CA TRP A 130 -8.77 -13.66 19.35
C TRP A 130 -9.01 -13.49 20.85
N GLY A 131 -8.61 -12.33 21.39
CA GLY A 131 -8.73 -12.00 22.81
C GLY A 131 -7.53 -12.39 23.65
N THR A 132 -6.49 -12.98 23.05
CA THR A 132 -5.24 -13.39 23.74
C THR A 132 -4.38 -12.21 24.19
N HIS A 133 -4.56 -11.02 23.61
CA HIS A 133 -3.92 -9.77 24.04
C HIS A 133 -4.22 -9.38 25.49
N LEU A 134 -5.31 -9.90 26.08
CA LEU A 134 -5.67 -9.68 27.48
C LEU A 134 -4.88 -10.60 28.44
N ASN A 135 -4.09 -11.54 27.92
CA ASN A 135 -3.35 -12.50 28.73
C ASN A 135 -2.07 -11.86 29.29
N PRO A 136 -1.79 -11.95 30.61
CA PRO A 136 -0.59 -11.40 31.20
C PRO A 136 0.71 -12.08 30.77
N ASN A 137 0.64 -13.24 30.10
CA ASN A 137 1.80 -13.94 29.54
C ASN A 137 1.72 -14.02 28.01
N PRO A 138 2.18 -12.99 27.29
CA PRO A 138 2.11 -12.93 25.83
C PRO A 138 3.00 -13.97 25.14
N LEU A 139 4.15 -14.32 25.74
CA LEU A 139 5.10 -15.32 25.21
C LEU A 139 4.56 -16.76 25.26
N GLY A 140 3.48 -17.00 25.99
CA GLY A 140 2.80 -18.29 26.04
C GLY A 140 1.54 -18.36 25.16
N GLN A 141 1.27 -17.31 24.35
CA GLN A 141 0.10 -17.28 23.48
C GLN A 141 0.47 -17.65 22.04
N GLY A 142 -0.45 -18.36 21.39
CA GLY A 142 -0.32 -18.74 19.99
C GLY A 142 0.93 -19.56 19.69
N THR A 143 1.26 -19.68 18.41
CA THR A 143 2.45 -20.38 17.92
C THR A 143 2.96 -19.67 16.68
N VAL A 144 4.27 -19.45 16.65
CA VAL A 144 5.00 -18.97 15.48
C VAL A 144 5.63 -20.19 14.84
N HIS A 145 5.16 -20.56 13.65
CA HIS A 145 5.59 -21.76 12.93
C HIS A 145 6.92 -21.54 12.22
N SER A 146 7.09 -20.36 11.63
CA SER A 146 8.31 -19.92 10.98
C SER A 146 8.50 -18.42 11.18
N LEU A 147 9.75 -17.99 11.26
CA LEU A 147 10.15 -16.59 11.23
C LEU A 147 11.43 -16.50 10.41
N MET A 148 11.45 -15.63 9.41
CA MET A 148 12.63 -15.29 8.63
C MET A 148 12.83 -13.79 8.69
N LEU A 149 14.07 -13.37 8.92
CA LEU A 149 14.49 -11.97 8.86
C LEU A 149 15.59 -11.86 7.82
N ASN A 150 15.42 -10.98 6.84
CA ASN A 150 16.39 -10.76 5.76
C ASN A 150 16.77 -12.05 5.02
N GLY A 151 15.77 -12.93 4.81
CA GLY A 151 15.96 -14.25 4.18
C GLY A 151 16.67 -15.30 5.06
N ALA A 152 17.05 -14.96 6.30
CA ALA A 152 17.65 -15.89 7.24
C ALA A 152 16.61 -16.44 8.23
N PRO A 153 16.57 -17.77 8.47
CA PRO A 153 15.65 -18.35 9.44
C PRO A 153 16.02 -17.96 10.87
N GLU A 154 15.04 -17.53 11.63
CA GLU A 154 15.16 -17.13 13.03
C GLU A 154 14.64 -18.22 13.98
N SER A 155 15.17 -18.23 15.20
CA SER A 155 14.64 -19.09 16.25
C SER A 155 13.25 -18.63 16.67
N VAL A 156 12.26 -19.53 16.56
CA VAL A 156 10.90 -19.35 17.11
C VAL A 156 10.79 -19.76 18.59
N GLY A 157 11.89 -20.22 19.19
CA GLY A 157 11.93 -20.47 20.64
C GLY A 157 11.78 -19.17 21.42
N GLY A 158 10.86 -19.14 22.39
CA GLY A 158 10.62 -17.93 23.21
C GLY A 158 9.82 -16.85 22.48
N THR A 159 9.09 -17.20 21.41
CA THR A 159 8.12 -16.32 20.75
C THR A 159 6.71 -16.55 21.27
N GLY A 160 5.88 -15.52 21.21
CA GLY A 160 4.43 -15.63 21.32
C GLY A 160 3.72 -14.77 20.28
N VAL A 161 2.47 -15.10 19.98
CA VAL A 161 1.62 -14.34 19.07
C VAL A 161 0.22 -14.23 19.63
N PHE A 162 -0.30 -13.00 19.66
CA PHE A 162 -1.60 -12.69 20.23
C PHE A 162 -2.38 -11.72 19.34
N ALA A 163 -3.70 -11.74 19.49
CA ALA A 163 -4.58 -10.91 18.69
C ALA A 163 -5.74 -10.31 19.51
N GLY A 164 -6.20 -9.14 19.07
CA GLY A 164 -7.41 -8.50 19.59
C GLY A 164 -7.51 -7.02 19.25
N ASP A 165 -8.05 -6.23 20.17
CA ASP A 165 -8.22 -4.80 19.96
C ASP A 165 -6.85 -4.09 20.02
N ALA A 166 -6.59 -3.22 19.05
CA ALA A 166 -5.37 -2.44 19.01
C ALA A 166 -5.28 -1.51 20.23
N ASN A 167 -4.09 -1.45 20.82
CA ASN A 167 -3.80 -0.57 21.95
C ASN A 167 -3.71 0.91 21.49
N PRO A 168 -3.66 1.89 22.40
CA PRO A 168 -3.60 3.31 22.01
C PRO A 168 -2.42 3.70 21.11
N GLU A 169 -1.26 3.07 21.27
CA GLU A 169 -0.06 3.31 20.44
C GLU A 169 -0.19 2.68 19.05
N GLU A 170 -0.91 1.57 18.93
CA GLU A 170 -1.19 0.92 17.65
C GLU A 170 -2.28 1.64 16.85
N ARG A 171 -3.27 2.23 17.54
CA ARG A 171 -4.40 2.95 16.91
C ARG A 171 -3.94 4.14 16.06
N VAL A 172 -2.83 4.78 16.41
CA VAL A 172 -2.33 5.93 15.64
C VAL A 172 -1.79 5.54 14.26
N LEU A 173 -1.52 4.25 14.03
CA LEU A 173 -1.02 3.75 12.74
C LEU A 173 -2.11 3.70 11.66
N LEU A 174 -3.38 3.61 12.04
CA LEU A 174 -4.53 3.65 11.13
C LEU A 174 -5.51 4.78 11.53
N PRO A 175 -5.14 6.05 11.31
CA PRO A 175 -6.01 7.17 11.64
C PRO A 175 -7.31 7.10 10.83
N GLY A 176 -8.45 7.27 11.51
CA GLY A 176 -9.78 7.23 10.88
C GLY A 176 -10.44 5.85 10.84
N VAL A 177 -9.78 4.80 11.33
CA VAL A 177 -10.40 3.49 11.56
C VAL A 177 -10.94 3.43 12.99
N ASP A 178 -12.22 3.11 13.14
CA ASP A 178 -12.86 2.92 14.44
C ASP A 178 -12.47 1.56 15.04
N ASN A 179 -11.81 1.58 16.21
CA ASN A 179 -11.33 0.40 16.93
C ASN A 179 -10.59 -0.62 16.04
N PRO A 180 -9.42 -0.26 15.50
CA PRO A 180 -8.60 -1.19 14.76
C PRO A 180 -8.22 -2.40 15.63
N THR A 181 -7.88 -3.48 14.95
CA THR A 181 -7.46 -4.74 15.56
C THR A 181 -5.96 -4.91 15.39
N SER A 182 -5.31 -5.64 16.29
CA SER A 182 -3.89 -5.97 16.16
C SER A 182 -3.64 -7.46 16.25
N ILE A 183 -2.68 -7.90 15.44
CA ILE A 183 -1.98 -9.17 15.56
C ILE A 183 -0.54 -8.81 15.91
N VAL A 184 -0.07 -9.29 17.06
CA VAL A 184 1.24 -8.93 17.60
C VAL A 184 2.04 -10.18 17.85
N LEU A 185 3.24 -10.21 17.30
CA LEU A 185 4.24 -11.23 17.52
C LEU A 185 5.32 -10.64 18.42
N VAL A 186 5.74 -11.38 19.43
CA VAL A 186 6.75 -10.95 20.39
C VAL A 186 7.78 -12.05 20.60
N LYS A 187 9.02 -11.67 20.84
CA LYS A 187 10.13 -12.58 21.11
C LYS A 187 10.97 -12.04 22.26
N LEU A 188 11.31 -12.92 23.20
CA LEU A 188 12.29 -12.61 24.24
C LEU A 188 13.69 -12.95 23.72
N GLU A 189 14.56 -11.96 23.69
CA GLU A 189 15.94 -12.11 23.24
C GLU A 189 16.85 -12.58 24.38
N GLY A 190 17.99 -13.17 24.01
CA GLY A 190 18.95 -13.75 24.96
C GLY A 190 19.59 -12.74 25.92
N ASP A 191 19.58 -11.46 25.57
CA ASP A 191 20.05 -10.35 26.40
C ASP A 191 18.97 -9.76 27.33
N GLY A 192 17.75 -10.31 27.27
CA GLY A 192 16.59 -9.86 28.04
C GLY A 192 15.78 -8.75 27.38
N SER A 193 16.12 -8.33 26.16
CA SER A 193 15.30 -7.40 25.37
C SER A 193 14.09 -8.14 24.78
N VAL A 194 13.08 -7.38 24.38
CA VAL A 194 11.88 -7.90 23.71
C VAL A 194 11.80 -7.26 22.34
N SER A 195 11.89 -8.08 21.29
CA SER A 195 11.59 -7.66 19.93
C SER A 195 10.16 -8.04 19.58
N GLY A 196 9.54 -7.31 18.67
CA GLY A 196 8.19 -7.60 18.27
C GLY A 196 7.81 -7.03 16.93
N MET A 197 6.67 -7.49 16.45
CA MET A 197 6.05 -7.10 15.20
C MET A 197 4.57 -6.87 15.47
N SER A 198 4.04 -5.72 15.06
CA SER A 198 2.60 -5.44 15.11
C SER A 198 2.04 -5.29 13.70
N LEU A 199 0.94 -5.99 13.43
CA LEU A 199 0.06 -5.77 12.28
C LEU A 199 -1.26 -5.21 12.80
N VAL A 200 -1.59 -4.00 12.39
CA VAL A 200 -2.81 -3.27 12.77
C VAL A 200 -3.73 -3.27 11.57
N ILE A 201 -4.96 -3.73 11.75
CA ILE A 201 -5.88 -4.07 10.65
C ILE A 201 -7.26 -3.49 10.97
N ASP A 202 -7.93 -2.93 9.96
CA ASP A 202 -9.36 -2.63 10.07
C ASP A 202 -10.18 -3.91 10.32
N PRO A 203 -10.96 -4.00 11.41
CA PRO A 203 -11.74 -5.21 11.73
C PRO A 203 -12.66 -5.67 10.61
N ARG A 204 -13.09 -4.77 9.73
CA ARG A 204 -13.97 -5.08 8.58
C ARG A 204 -13.28 -5.96 7.53
N LEU A 205 -11.95 -5.96 7.51
CA LEU A 205 -11.12 -6.71 6.57
C LEU A 205 -10.74 -8.10 7.09
N LEU A 206 -10.99 -8.39 8.38
CA LEU A 206 -10.73 -9.69 8.97
C LEU A 206 -11.79 -10.73 8.56
N ALA A 207 -11.62 -11.33 7.37
CA ALA A 207 -12.33 -12.52 6.94
C ALA A 207 -11.36 -13.67 6.62
N GLY A 208 -11.70 -14.91 6.95
CA GLY A 208 -10.86 -16.06 6.66
C GLY A 208 -10.75 -16.30 5.15
N GLY A 209 -9.55 -16.63 4.67
CA GLY A 209 -9.24 -16.73 3.25
C GLY A 209 -9.03 -15.37 2.56
N THR A 210 -8.68 -14.34 3.33
CA THR A 210 -8.42 -12.99 2.80
C THR A 210 -6.92 -12.73 2.75
N THR A 211 -6.49 -12.12 1.65
CA THR A 211 -5.17 -11.53 1.47
C THR A 211 -5.31 -10.02 1.64
N LEU A 212 -4.46 -9.43 2.48
CA LEU A 212 -4.45 -7.99 2.78
C LEU A 212 -3.08 -7.40 2.44
N VAL A 213 -3.04 -6.24 1.79
CA VAL A 213 -1.82 -5.61 1.30
C VAL A 213 -1.52 -4.30 2.04
N VAL A 214 -0.30 -4.15 2.54
CA VAL A 214 0.16 -2.93 3.24
C VAL A 214 0.16 -1.74 2.28
N GLY A 215 -0.57 -0.69 2.68
CA GLY A 215 -0.67 0.56 1.92
C GLY A 215 -1.86 0.64 0.95
N GLU A 216 -2.43 -0.50 0.56
CA GLU A 216 -3.65 -0.57 -0.28
C GLU A 216 -4.88 -0.88 0.58
N ASP A 217 -4.77 -1.92 1.41
CA ASP A 217 -5.74 -2.21 2.45
C ASP A 217 -5.45 -1.38 3.69
N ALA A 218 -6.46 -1.22 4.56
CA ALA A 218 -6.29 -0.60 5.87
C ALA A 218 -5.54 -1.54 6.84
N ILE A 219 -4.32 -1.92 6.46
CA ILE A 219 -3.32 -2.63 7.25
C ILE A 219 -2.06 -1.78 7.35
N ALA A 220 -1.59 -1.56 8.57
CA ALA A 220 -0.36 -0.86 8.89
C ALA A 220 0.38 -1.62 9.98
N GLY A 221 1.61 -1.24 10.30
CA GLY A 221 2.38 -1.96 11.30
C GLY A 221 3.86 -1.69 11.23
N GLY A 222 4.61 -2.48 11.97
CA GLY A 222 6.06 -2.41 11.92
C GLY A 222 6.73 -3.34 12.92
N ILE A 223 8.05 -3.35 12.85
CA ILE A 223 8.94 -4.04 13.78
C ILE A 223 9.39 -3.05 14.86
N TRP A 224 9.45 -3.51 16.09
CA TRP A 224 9.84 -2.71 17.24
C TRP A 224 10.71 -3.50 18.21
N SER A 225 11.44 -2.78 19.07
CA SER A 225 12.25 -3.38 20.13
C SER A 225 12.09 -2.61 21.44
N ILE A 226 12.07 -3.35 22.55
CA ILE A 226 12.06 -2.86 23.93
C ILE A 226 13.31 -3.39 24.63
N PRO A 227 14.22 -2.52 25.10
CA PRO A 227 15.44 -2.97 25.78
C PRO A 227 15.15 -3.54 27.20
N PRO A 228 16.07 -4.32 27.81
CA PRO A 228 15.84 -5.13 29.02
C PRO A 228 15.43 -4.36 30.30
N ALA A 229 15.38 -3.03 30.25
CA ALA A 229 15.05 -2.15 31.36
C ALA A 229 14.01 -1.07 31.00
N ALA A 230 13.44 -1.12 29.80
CA ALA A 230 12.40 -0.19 29.35
C ALA A 230 11.01 -0.82 29.40
N SER A 231 9.99 0.04 29.40
CA SER A 231 8.58 -0.34 29.32
C SER A 231 7.91 0.06 28.00
N THR A 232 8.66 0.72 27.11
CA THR A 232 8.19 1.22 25.81
C THR A 232 9.25 0.93 24.76
N PRO A 233 8.85 0.81 23.48
CA PRO A 233 9.80 0.63 22.40
C PRO A 233 10.81 1.77 22.31
N ASP A 234 12.07 1.46 22.01
CA ASP A 234 13.12 2.44 21.68
C ASP A 234 13.44 2.49 20.17
N SER A 235 12.87 1.55 19.41
CA SER A 235 12.88 1.54 17.96
C SER A 235 11.51 1.14 17.41
N PHE A 236 11.17 1.72 16.26
CA PHE A 236 10.02 1.33 15.45
C PHE A 236 10.39 1.53 13.98
N SER A 237 10.30 0.46 13.21
CA SER A 237 10.51 0.43 11.76
C SER A 237 9.19 0.04 11.09
N PRO A 238 8.49 0.97 10.43
CA PRO A 238 7.19 0.68 9.83
C PRO A 238 7.33 -0.31 8.68
N PHE A 239 6.26 -1.03 8.39
CA PHE A 239 6.12 -1.74 7.12
C PHE A 239 5.90 -0.74 5.99
N THR A 240 6.73 -0.84 4.95
CA THR A 240 6.60 -0.05 3.73
C THR A 240 5.85 -0.82 2.65
N GLU A 241 5.97 -2.15 2.68
CA GLU A 241 5.32 -3.11 1.79
C GLU A 241 5.02 -4.38 2.58
N GLY A 242 4.03 -5.14 2.13
CA GLY A 242 3.79 -6.48 2.67
C GLY A 242 2.41 -7.02 2.37
N VAL A 243 2.29 -8.33 2.53
CA VAL A 243 1.10 -9.11 2.26
C VAL A 243 0.81 -9.99 3.49
N LEU A 244 -0.40 -9.88 4.03
CA LEU A 244 -0.93 -10.74 5.08
C LEU A 244 -1.97 -11.69 4.48
N GLU A 245 -1.69 -12.99 4.50
CA GLU A 245 -2.63 -14.03 4.14
C GLU A 245 -3.24 -14.68 5.38
N LEU A 246 -4.55 -14.60 5.54
CA LEU A 246 -5.26 -15.21 6.67
C LEU A 246 -5.92 -16.52 6.24
N SER A 247 -5.42 -17.64 6.74
CA SER A 247 -6.05 -18.96 6.58
C SER A 247 -7.23 -19.17 7.54
N ALA A 248 -7.24 -18.47 8.66
CA ALA A 248 -8.38 -18.38 9.57
C ALA A 248 -8.44 -16.98 10.18
N SER A 249 -9.65 -16.43 10.35
CA SER A 249 -9.86 -15.22 11.12
C SER A 249 -11.20 -15.24 11.83
N GLY A 250 -11.24 -14.65 13.02
CA GLY A 250 -12.47 -14.38 13.74
C GLY A 250 -12.24 -13.42 14.89
N THR A 251 -13.20 -12.53 15.13
CA THR A 251 -13.12 -11.48 16.16
C THR A 251 -13.98 -11.78 17.40
N ALA A 252 -14.51 -13.01 17.50
CA ALA A 252 -15.17 -13.48 18.70
C ALA A 252 -14.13 -14.01 19.71
N PRO A 253 -14.33 -13.86 21.02
CA PRO A 253 -13.40 -14.39 22.03
C PRO A 253 -13.09 -15.87 21.80
N GLY A 254 -11.80 -16.20 21.65
CA GLY A 254 -11.31 -17.56 21.40
C GLY A 254 -11.42 -18.04 19.94
N ALA A 255 -11.90 -17.22 19.01
CA ALA A 255 -11.91 -17.56 17.59
C ALA A 255 -10.49 -17.68 17.04
N ALA A 256 -10.27 -18.64 16.12
CA ALA A 256 -8.95 -18.88 15.54
C ALA A 256 -8.53 -17.75 14.61
N ILE A 257 -7.25 -17.39 14.68
CA ILE A 257 -6.57 -16.50 13.75
C ILE A 257 -5.29 -17.20 13.33
N ALA A 258 -5.12 -17.45 12.05
CA ALA A 258 -3.93 -18.09 11.51
C ALA A 258 -3.60 -17.53 10.13
N GLY A 259 -2.33 -17.42 9.81
CA GLY A 259 -1.90 -16.78 8.58
C GLY A 259 -0.39 -16.69 8.41
N ALA A 260 0.01 -16.09 7.30
CA ALA A 260 1.39 -15.75 6.99
C ALA A 260 1.48 -14.29 6.60
N PHE A 261 2.54 -13.62 7.03
CA PHE A 261 2.87 -12.26 6.62
C PHE A 261 4.26 -12.23 6.01
N SER A 262 4.39 -11.61 4.84
CA SER A 262 5.66 -11.27 4.21
C SER A 262 5.71 -9.77 4.00
N GLY A 263 6.80 -9.09 4.33
CA GLY A 263 6.87 -7.65 4.17
C GLY A 263 8.27 -7.06 4.26
N VAL A 264 8.35 -5.81 3.80
CA VAL A 264 9.54 -4.96 3.90
C VAL A 264 9.30 -3.96 5.02
N PHE A 265 10.23 -3.90 5.97
CA PHE A 265 10.21 -2.90 7.03
C PHE A 265 11.40 -1.96 6.87
N GLY A 266 11.22 -0.71 7.28
CA GLY A 266 12.29 0.26 7.22
C GLY A 266 11.78 1.66 7.40
N TRP A 267 12.67 2.54 7.83
CA TRP A 267 12.37 3.96 7.79
C TRP A 267 12.55 4.48 6.36
N SER A 268 11.44 4.66 5.65
CA SER A 268 11.41 5.47 4.44
C SER A 268 10.86 6.84 4.81
N PRO A 269 11.69 7.90 4.91
CA PRO A 269 11.15 9.22 5.11
C PRO A 269 10.30 9.63 3.88
N PRO A 270 9.21 10.40 4.06
CA PRO A 270 8.37 10.88 2.97
C PRO A 270 9.16 11.54 1.84
N GLY A 271 9.48 10.85 0.75
CA GLY A 271 10.21 11.43 -0.40
C GLY A 271 11.71 11.13 -0.52
N SER A 272 12.30 10.23 0.27
CA SER A 272 13.63 9.67 -0.08
C SER A 272 13.45 8.57 -1.12
N GLY A 273 13.43 8.94 -2.40
CA GLY A 273 13.96 8.04 -3.41
C GLY A 273 15.49 7.99 -3.23
N ASP A 274 15.99 7.22 -2.26
CA ASP A 274 17.42 6.98 -2.17
C ASP A 274 17.79 5.84 -3.13
N ALA A 275 18.13 6.27 -4.34
CA ALA A 275 18.99 5.56 -5.26
C ALA A 275 20.45 5.60 -4.75
N ASP A 276 20.75 4.95 -3.61
CA ASP A 276 22.12 4.48 -3.34
C ASP A 276 22.14 3.44 -2.19
N ALA A 277 21.82 2.19 -2.53
CA ALA A 277 22.41 1.03 -1.90
C ALA A 277 22.59 -0.03 -2.99
N GLY A 278 23.84 -0.23 -3.41
CA GLY A 278 24.21 -1.26 -4.37
C GLY A 278 23.93 -2.66 -3.82
N THR A 279 22.70 -3.11 -4.01
CA THR A 279 22.21 -4.50 -4.00
C THR A 279 20.90 -4.43 -4.77
N GLN A 280 20.79 -5.18 -5.88
CA GLN A 280 19.61 -5.19 -6.75
C GLN A 280 18.33 -5.41 -5.92
N GLY A 281 17.61 -4.29 -5.71
CA GLY A 281 16.21 -4.26 -5.25
C GLY A 281 15.26 -4.62 -6.39
N PRO A 282 13.95 -4.66 -6.13
CA PRO A 282 12.98 -5.23 -7.06
C PRO A 282 13.04 -4.50 -8.40
N ASP A 283 12.94 -5.30 -9.45
CA ASP A 283 12.90 -4.86 -10.84
C ASP A 283 11.97 -3.65 -11.01
N GLN A 284 12.48 -2.62 -11.68
CA GLN A 284 11.87 -1.32 -11.87
C GLN A 284 10.77 -1.40 -12.94
N SER A 285 9.65 -2.05 -12.62
CA SER A 285 8.43 -1.95 -13.42
C SER A 285 7.72 -0.63 -13.10
N GLY A 286 7.76 0.32 -14.04
CA GLY A 286 7.08 1.60 -13.93
C GLY A 286 5.56 1.43 -13.70
N THR A 287 5.03 2.20 -12.74
CA THR A 287 3.60 2.43 -12.43
C THR A 287 2.62 1.59 -13.25
N ALA A 288 2.46 0.34 -12.85
CA ALA A 288 1.36 -0.49 -13.29
C ALA A 288 0.08 -0.04 -12.59
N LEU A 289 -1.01 0.11 -13.34
CA LEU A 289 -2.34 0.12 -12.73
C LEU A 289 -2.53 -1.26 -12.09
N ASP A 290 -2.74 -1.30 -10.77
CA ASP A 290 -3.07 -2.55 -10.10
C ASP A 290 -4.52 -2.93 -10.42
N VAL A 291 -4.67 -3.67 -11.51
CA VAL A 291 -5.92 -4.35 -11.90
C VAL A 291 -5.93 -5.80 -11.38
N GLY A 292 -4.93 -6.21 -10.60
CA GLY A 292 -4.75 -7.57 -10.12
C GLY A 292 -4.33 -8.58 -11.19
N LEU A 293 -3.84 -8.15 -12.35
CA LEU A 293 -3.31 -9.04 -13.40
C LEU A 293 -1.79 -9.14 -13.28
N VAL A 294 -1.28 -10.34 -12.98
CA VAL A 294 0.14 -10.56 -12.66
C VAL A 294 0.74 -11.57 -13.64
N ILE A 295 1.95 -11.33 -14.15
CA ILE A 295 2.75 -12.40 -14.76
C ILE A 295 3.31 -13.26 -13.62
N ASN A 296 2.90 -14.52 -13.57
CA ASN A 296 3.22 -15.43 -12.47
C ASN A 296 4.43 -16.33 -12.77
N GLU A 297 4.57 -16.76 -14.02
CA GLU A 297 5.61 -17.71 -14.41
C GLU A 297 5.95 -17.57 -15.90
N VAL A 298 7.22 -17.76 -16.25
CA VAL A 298 7.73 -17.69 -17.63
C VAL A 298 8.69 -18.86 -17.91
N ALA A 299 8.42 -19.63 -18.96
CA ALA A 299 9.32 -20.63 -19.49
C ALA A 299 9.78 -20.24 -20.91
N ALA A 300 10.97 -19.66 -21.01
CA ALA A 300 11.57 -19.18 -22.26
C ALA A 300 12.31 -20.28 -23.06
N LYS A 301 12.28 -21.52 -22.54
CA LYS A 301 12.74 -22.73 -23.23
C LYS A 301 11.74 -23.86 -23.02
N GLY A 302 10.47 -23.57 -23.27
CA GLY A 302 9.40 -24.55 -23.12
C GLY A 302 9.45 -25.63 -24.21
N ASP A 303 9.03 -26.86 -23.87
CA ASP A 303 8.86 -27.96 -24.83
C ASP A 303 7.36 -28.34 -24.86
N PRO A 304 6.64 -28.17 -25.99
CA PRO A 304 7.14 -27.86 -27.34
C PRO A 304 7.28 -26.37 -27.68
N LEU A 305 6.72 -25.46 -26.88
CA LEU A 305 6.72 -24.02 -27.11
C LEU A 305 7.03 -23.28 -25.81
N ASP A 306 7.60 -22.09 -25.94
CA ASP A 306 7.73 -21.15 -24.83
C ASP A 306 6.35 -20.75 -24.33
N TRP A 307 6.27 -20.38 -23.07
CA TRP A 307 5.01 -19.95 -22.48
C TRP A 307 5.24 -19.00 -21.33
N PHE A 308 4.19 -18.25 -21.03
CA PHE A 308 4.07 -17.51 -19.79
C PHE A 308 2.69 -17.76 -19.17
N GLU A 309 2.56 -17.46 -17.91
CA GLU A 309 1.33 -17.61 -17.16
C GLU A 309 0.93 -16.28 -16.54
N LEU A 310 -0.35 -15.96 -16.66
CA LEU A 310 -0.98 -14.88 -15.92
C LEU A 310 -1.78 -15.42 -14.76
N HIS A 311 -1.78 -14.68 -13.65
CA HIS A 311 -2.66 -14.89 -12.51
C HIS A 311 -3.58 -13.69 -12.32
N ASN A 312 -4.86 -13.93 -12.03
CA ASN A 312 -5.80 -12.89 -11.60
C ASN A 312 -5.86 -12.85 -10.06
N ALA A 313 -5.09 -11.95 -9.45
CA ALA A 313 -5.06 -11.68 -8.03
C ALA A 313 -6.28 -10.87 -7.54
N SER A 314 -7.11 -10.36 -8.44
CA SER A 314 -8.30 -9.58 -8.08
C SER A 314 -9.49 -10.48 -7.69
N ARG A 315 -10.56 -9.84 -7.20
CA ARG A 315 -11.81 -10.52 -6.79
C ARG A 315 -12.85 -10.61 -7.90
N GLU A 316 -12.58 -10.02 -9.06
CA GLU A 316 -13.48 -9.98 -10.21
C GLU A 316 -12.84 -10.65 -11.43
N PRO A 317 -13.63 -11.25 -12.35
CA PRO A 317 -13.06 -11.78 -13.59
C PRO A 317 -12.42 -10.68 -14.42
N ILE A 318 -11.22 -10.93 -14.97
CA ILE A 318 -10.51 -10.00 -15.86
C ILE A 318 -10.68 -10.48 -17.30
N ALA A 319 -11.31 -9.66 -18.14
CA ALA A 319 -11.39 -9.89 -19.59
C ALA A 319 -10.18 -9.26 -20.30
N LEU A 320 -9.49 -10.04 -21.14
CA LEU A 320 -8.24 -9.62 -21.78
C LEU A 320 -8.43 -8.92 -23.13
N ASP A 321 -9.68 -8.71 -23.59
CA ASP A 321 -9.99 -8.01 -24.86
C ASP A 321 -9.44 -6.57 -24.95
N GLY A 322 -9.08 -5.98 -23.80
CA GLY A 322 -8.48 -4.64 -23.69
C GLY A 322 -6.98 -4.63 -23.42
N PHE A 323 -6.30 -5.78 -23.54
CA PHE A 323 -4.89 -5.93 -23.21
C PHE A 323 -4.06 -6.35 -24.42
N GLU A 324 -2.78 -5.98 -24.40
CA GLU A 324 -1.77 -6.36 -25.38
C GLU A 324 -0.49 -6.83 -24.67
N MET A 325 0.35 -7.58 -25.39
CA MET A 325 1.63 -8.06 -24.88
C MET A 325 2.74 -7.97 -25.93
N ALA A 326 3.99 -7.92 -25.48
CA ALA A 326 5.19 -7.90 -26.33
C ALA A 326 6.41 -8.37 -25.54
N ASP A 327 7.40 -8.90 -26.26
CA ASP A 327 8.73 -9.30 -25.78
C ASP A 327 9.76 -8.14 -25.80
N ASP A 328 9.28 -6.90 -25.93
CA ASP A 328 10.08 -5.68 -26.00
C ASP A 328 9.26 -4.55 -25.37
N LEU A 329 9.68 -4.08 -24.19
CA LEU A 329 8.96 -3.07 -23.43
C LEU A 329 8.94 -1.70 -24.14
N ASN A 330 9.85 -1.49 -25.10
CA ASN A 330 10.10 -0.21 -25.74
C ASN A 330 9.51 -0.09 -27.16
N ASP A 331 9.09 -1.20 -27.79
CA ASP A 331 8.54 -1.21 -29.15
C ASP A 331 7.02 -1.43 -29.17
N VAL A 332 6.26 -0.33 -29.20
CA VAL A 332 4.80 -0.35 -29.34
C VAL A 332 4.34 -1.08 -30.61
N GLY A 333 5.15 -1.09 -31.68
CA GLY A 333 4.80 -1.74 -32.94
C GLY A 333 4.82 -3.27 -32.90
N LYS A 334 5.41 -3.86 -31.84
CA LYS A 334 5.44 -5.32 -31.62
C LYS A 334 4.33 -5.82 -30.71
N ARG A 335 3.51 -4.94 -30.14
CA ARG A 335 2.42 -5.34 -29.25
C ARG A 335 1.35 -6.12 -30.00
N VAL A 336 0.95 -7.25 -29.41
CA VAL A 336 -0.06 -8.16 -29.96
C VAL A 336 -1.21 -8.28 -28.96
N PRO A 337 -2.47 -8.13 -29.40
CA PRO A 337 -3.62 -8.31 -28.51
C PRO A 337 -3.80 -9.78 -28.11
N PHE A 338 -4.38 -9.98 -26.92
CA PHE A 338 -4.81 -11.31 -26.48
C PHE A 338 -5.95 -11.88 -27.35
N PRO A 339 -6.14 -13.21 -27.37
CA PRO A 339 -7.25 -13.82 -28.09
C PRO A 339 -8.60 -13.29 -27.57
N ALA A 340 -9.49 -12.91 -28.49
CA ALA A 340 -10.78 -12.32 -28.14
C ALA A 340 -11.64 -13.26 -27.28
N GLY A 341 -12.31 -12.69 -26.28
CA GLY A 341 -13.16 -13.41 -25.33
C GLY A 341 -12.39 -14.20 -24.27
N THR A 342 -11.08 -13.98 -24.13
CA THR A 342 -10.29 -14.58 -23.05
C THR A 342 -10.62 -13.90 -21.72
N VAL A 343 -10.98 -14.69 -20.71
CA VAL A 343 -11.30 -14.22 -19.37
C VAL A 343 -10.56 -15.08 -18.36
N ILE A 344 -9.93 -14.44 -17.37
CA ILE A 344 -9.32 -15.10 -16.22
C ILE A 344 -10.22 -14.85 -15.00
N GLY A 345 -10.77 -15.91 -14.41
CA GLY A 345 -11.56 -15.81 -13.19
C GLY A 345 -10.71 -15.42 -11.96
N PRO A 346 -11.34 -14.96 -10.86
CA PRO A 346 -10.62 -14.62 -9.63
C PRO A 346 -9.77 -15.79 -9.11
N GLY A 347 -8.50 -15.55 -8.85
CA GLY A 347 -7.53 -16.54 -8.37
C GLY A 347 -7.13 -17.60 -9.39
N GLU A 348 -7.57 -17.49 -10.65
CA GLU A 348 -7.21 -18.46 -11.70
C GLU A 348 -5.85 -18.13 -12.32
N TYR A 349 -5.19 -19.19 -12.76
CA TYR A 349 -3.96 -19.16 -13.55
C TYR A 349 -4.30 -19.47 -15.00
N LEU A 350 -3.76 -18.71 -15.94
CA LEU A 350 -3.96 -18.94 -17.36
C LEU A 350 -2.62 -18.89 -18.11
N GLN A 351 -2.23 -20.05 -18.63
CA GLN A 351 -1.05 -20.23 -19.45
C GLN A 351 -1.31 -19.80 -20.90
N PHE A 352 -0.33 -19.12 -21.49
CA PHE A 352 -0.28 -18.73 -22.89
C PHE A 352 0.97 -19.30 -23.55
N SER A 353 0.79 -20.15 -24.56
CA SER A 353 1.88 -20.64 -25.41
C SER A 353 2.25 -19.62 -26.48
N LEU A 354 3.54 -19.47 -26.74
CA LEU A 354 4.11 -18.50 -27.66
C LEU A 354 4.68 -19.21 -28.90
N ASP A 355 4.06 -18.96 -30.06
CA ASP A 355 4.45 -19.55 -31.33
C ASP A 355 4.86 -18.47 -32.34
N LYS A 356 6.01 -18.64 -33.01
CA LYS A 356 6.48 -17.78 -34.11
C LYS A 356 5.68 -17.96 -35.40
N GLU A 357 5.05 -19.13 -35.59
CA GLU A 357 4.27 -19.47 -36.77
C GLU A 357 2.76 -19.25 -36.58
N ALA A 358 2.31 -19.05 -35.33
CA ALA A 358 0.92 -18.80 -34.97
C ALA A 358 0.79 -17.59 -34.03
N TRP A 359 -0.26 -17.53 -33.19
CA TRP A 359 -0.33 -16.48 -32.16
C TRP A 359 0.76 -16.75 -31.09
N PRO A 360 1.48 -15.72 -30.62
CA PRO A 360 1.39 -14.30 -31.00
C PRO A 360 2.33 -13.87 -32.14
N GLY A 361 3.12 -14.77 -32.73
CA GLY A 361 4.07 -14.46 -33.79
C GLY A 361 5.49 -14.19 -33.28
N PHE A 362 5.74 -14.47 -32.01
CA PHE A 362 7.05 -14.41 -31.36
C PHE A 362 7.22 -15.60 -30.39
N ALA A 363 8.46 -15.84 -29.96
CA ALA A 363 8.80 -16.73 -28.86
C ALA A 363 9.97 -16.10 -28.10
N LEU A 364 10.24 -16.59 -26.89
CA LEU A 364 11.07 -15.88 -25.92
C LEU A 364 12.55 -16.18 -26.08
N GLY A 365 13.38 -15.17 -25.84
CA GLY A 365 14.82 -15.27 -25.76
C GLY A 365 15.33 -15.80 -24.43
N SER A 366 16.60 -16.19 -24.41
CA SER A 366 17.28 -16.61 -23.17
C SER A 366 17.56 -15.44 -22.22
N ASP A 367 17.67 -14.23 -22.75
CA ASP A 367 17.85 -12.94 -22.05
C ASP A 367 16.88 -11.97 -22.74
N GLU A 368 15.74 -11.70 -22.11
CA GLU A 368 14.62 -10.98 -22.72
C GLU A 368 13.64 -10.48 -21.64
N GLU A 369 12.67 -9.68 -22.07
CA GLU A 369 11.61 -9.13 -21.25
C GLU A 369 10.23 -9.53 -21.81
N LEU A 370 9.20 -9.46 -20.98
CA LEU A 370 7.80 -9.61 -21.38
C LEU A 370 6.98 -8.55 -20.67
N GLY A 371 6.14 -7.82 -21.42
CA GLY A 371 5.22 -6.84 -20.87
C GLY A 371 3.78 -7.08 -21.28
N ILE A 372 2.86 -6.63 -20.41
CA ILE A 372 1.41 -6.58 -20.61
C ILE A 372 0.95 -5.13 -20.47
N TRP A 373 0.18 -4.63 -21.43
CA TRP A 373 -0.36 -3.27 -21.44
C TRP A 373 -1.87 -3.27 -21.62
N LEU A 374 -2.53 -2.19 -21.19
CA LEU A 374 -3.84 -1.80 -21.70
C LEU A 374 -3.71 -1.17 -23.09
N LEU A 375 -4.80 -1.19 -23.87
CA LEU A 375 -4.87 -0.57 -25.22
C LEU A 375 -4.59 0.94 -25.23
N ASP A 376 -4.70 1.64 -24.10
CA ASP A 376 -4.34 3.05 -23.97
C ASP A 376 -2.84 3.29 -23.75
N GLY A 377 -2.06 2.21 -23.65
CA GLY A 377 -0.61 2.21 -23.51
C GLY A 377 -0.12 2.12 -22.07
N THR A 378 -1.00 2.04 -21.06
CA THR A 378 -0.59 1.84 -19.67
C THR A 378 -0.01 0.44 -19.47
N LEU A 379 1.21 0.34 -18.94
CA LEU A 379 1.82 -0.94 -18.53
C LEU A 379 1.05 -1.49 -17.33
N VAL A 380 0.83 -2.80 -17.31
CA VAL A 380 0.08 -3.51 -16.25
C VAL A 380 0.96 -4.53 -15.54
N ALA A 381 1.77 -5.27 -16.29
CA ALA A 381 2.72 -6.21 -15.70
C ALA A 381 3.93 -6.34 -16.62
N SER A 382 5.10 -6.57 -16.03
CA SER A 382 6.29 -6.91 -16.79
C SER A 382 7.18 -7.86 -16.01
N VAL A 383 8.08 -8.53 -16.72
CA VAL A 383 9.17 -9.32 -16.17
C VAL A 383 10.35 -9.26 -17.12
N ASP A 384 11.54 -9.09 -16.55
CA ASP A 384 12.84 -9.14 -17.24
C ASP A 384 13.66 -10.31 -16.66
N TRP A 385 14.28 -11.11 -17.52
CA TRP A 385 15.14 -12.22 -17.12
C TRP A 385 16.42 -12.28 -17.94
N ALA A 386 17.52 -12.60 -17.24
CA ALA A 386 18.83 -12.80 -17.82
C ALA A 386 19.06 -14.25 -18.27
N GLU A 387 20.10 -14.44 -19.10
CA GLU A 387 20.54 -15.76 -19.57
C GLU A 387 20.70 -16.77 -18.42
N GLY A 388 19.93 -17.85 -18.49
CA GLY A 388 19.96 -18.95 -17.53
C GLY A 388 18.90 -18.87 -16.43
N GLN A 389 18.13 -17.78 -16.34
CA GLN A 389 17.05 -17.67 -15.35
C GLN A 389 15.76 -18.41 -15.73
N SER A 390 15.55 -18.66 -17.03
CA SER A 390 14.48 -19.51 -17.57
C SER A 390 15.09 -20.56 -18.51
N GLY A 391 15.77 -21.55 -17.90
CA GLY A 391 16.52 -22.61 -18.58
C GLY A 391 15.65 -23.71 -19.19
N ALA A 392 16.29 -24.69 -19.83
CA ALA A 392 15.58 -25.89 -20.29
C ALA A 392 15.07 -26.68 -19.08
N ASP A 393 13.81 -27.13 -19.13
CA ASP A 393 13.10 -27.78 -18.02
C ASP A 393 12.94 -26.91 -16.76
N GLN A 394 13.27 -25.62 -16.84
CA GLN A 394 13.14 -24.64 -15.77
C GLN A 394 12.19 -23.51 -16.20
N SER A 395 11.73 -22.75 -15.23
CA SER A 395 10.99 -21.51 -15.47
C SER A 395 11.48 -20.43 -14.52
N TYR A 396 11.13 -19.20 -14.85
CA TYR A 396 11.30 -18.05 -14.00
C TYR A 396 9.94 -17.72 -13.42
N ALA A 397 9.77 -17.93 -12.11
CA ALA A 397 8.47 -17.98 -11.46
C ALA A 397 8.46 -17.11 -10.21
N ARG A 398 7.31 -16.52 -9.86
CA ARG A 398 7.15 -15.83 -8.58
C ARG A 398 7.17 -16.82 -7.43
N VAL A 399 8.09 -16.63 -6.49
CA VAL A 399 8.22 -17.47 -5.28
C VAL A 399 8.34 -16.54 -4.06
N PRO A 400 7.37 -16.56 -3.10
CA PRO A 400 6.11 -17.30 -3.11
C PRO A 400 5.21 -16.99 -4.33
N ASP A 401 4.30 -17.90 -4.66
CA ASP A 401 3.36 -17.76 -5.78
C ASP A 401 2.62 -16.41 -5.77
N VAL A 402 2.41 -15.82 -6.95
CA VAL A 402 1.74 -14.52 -7.21
C VAL A 402 2.45 -13.29 -6.64
N THR A 403 2.97 -13.35 -5.42
CA THR A 403 3.41 -12.20 -4.62
C THR A 403 4.93 -12.07 -4.54
N GLY A 404 5.62 -13.20 -4.69
CA GLY A 404 7.06 -13.28 -4.58
C GLY A 404 7.80 -12.61 -5.72
N ARG A 405 9.10 -12.45 -5.50
CA ARG A 405 10.03 -12.09 -6.57
C ARG A 405 10.12 -13.24 -7.58
N PHE A 406 10.51 -12.95 -8.80
CA PHE A 406 10.86 -14.00 -9.73
C PHE A 406 12.16 -14.69 -9.31
N GLU A 407 12.12 -16.02 -9.30
CA GLU A 407 13.24 -16.92 -9.05
C GLU A 407 13.25 -18.01 -10.11
N THR A 408 14.42 -18.59 -10.38
CA THR A 408 14.52 -19.77 -11.25
C THR A 408 14.04 -20.99 -10.47
N VAL A 409 13.01 -21.66 -10.98
CA VAL A 409 12.49 -22.89 -10.39
C VAL A 409 12.78 -24.09 -11.28
N ASP A 410 13.17 -25.20 -10.65
CA ASP A 410 13.54 -26.45 -11.33
C ASP A 410 12.32 -27.30 -11.73
N THR A 411 11.11 -26.89 -11.34
CA THR A 411 9.87 -27.60 -11.67
C THR A 411 8.80 -26.59 -12.04
N PRO A 412 8.60 -26.32 -13.34
CA PRO A 412 7.58 -25.39 -13.78
C PRO A 412 6.17 -25.84 -13.38
N THR A 413 5.28 -24.89 -13.13
CA THR A 413 3.95 -25.12 -12.54
C THR A 413 2.78 -24.59 -13.39
N PRO A 414 2.71 -24.87 -14.71
CA PRO A 414 1.63 -24.35 -15.55
C PRO A 414 0.24 -24.75 -15.04
N GLY A 415 -0.62 -23.76 -14.84
CA GLY A 415 -1.97 -23.85 -14.33
C GLY A 415 -2.07 -24.07 -12.82
N ALA A 416 -1.00 -23.88 -12.05
CA ALA A 416 -0.95 -24.16 -10.63
C ALA A 416 -0.04 -23.19 -9.87
N ALA A 417 -0.22 -23.09 -8.55
CA ALA A 417 0.62 -22.27 -7.71
C ALA A 417 2.10 -22.69 -7.76
N ASN A 418 2.98 -21.70 -7.94
CA ASN A 418 4.43 -21.85 -7.93
C ASN A 418 4.94 -22.39 -6.60
N ARG A 419 6.07 -23.09 -6.66
CA ARG A 419 6.75 -23.65 -5.48
C ARG A 419 8.26 -23.40 -5.58
N PRO A 420 8.95 -23.21 -4.44
CA PRO A 420 10.40 -23.09 -4.41
C PRO A 420 11.11 -24.38 -4.86
#